data_AF-A0A9N7G9B8-F1
#
_entry.id   AF-A0A9N7G9B8-F1
#
_cell.length_a   1.000
_cell.length_b   1.000
_cell.length_c   1.000
_cell.angle_alpha   90.00
_cell.angle_beta   90.00
_cell.angle_gamma   90.00
#
_symmetry.space_group_name_H-M   'P 1'
#
loop_
_entity.id
_entity.type
_entity.pdbx_description
1 polymer ?
#
loop_
_entity_poly.entity_id
_entity_poly.type
_entity_poly.pdbx_seq_one_letter_code
_entity_poly.pdbx_strand_id
1 'polypeptide(L)'
;MNFTLAIISQVIFAGVISIYMGPIPTVLVEIFPTSIRFTGVALSYNLAAAIFGGTAPMLAMILTKVTGDNYAIAYYLIALALLSSIILKFYKETYKKNLVN
;
A
#
# COMPACT_ATOMS: atom_id res chain seq x y z
N MET A 1 -7.30 -22.76 -16.71
CA MET A 1 -6.25 -22.23 -15.83
C MET A 1 -6.00 -23.26 -14.73
N ASN A 2 -4.80 -23.85 -14.65
CA ASN A 2 -4.50 -24.94 -13.73
C ASN A 2 -4.42 -24.40 -12.28
N PHE A 3 -5.14 -25.01 -11.34
CA PHE A 3 -5.19 -24.60 -9.94
C PHE A 3 -3.79 -24.44 -9.31
N THR A 4 -2.86 -25.33 -9.66
CA THR A 4 -1.46 -25.27 -9.22
C THR A 4 -0.74 -23.99 -9.66
N LEU A 5 -0.97 -23.53 -10.90
CA LEU A 5 -0.36 -22.28 -11.39
C LEU A 5 -0.91 -21.07 -10.65
N ALA A 6 -2.20 -21.06 -10.31
CA ALA A 6 -2.81 -19.99 -9.52
C ALA A 6 -2.20 -19.89 -8.12
N ILE A 7 -1.98 -21.03 -7.45
CA ILE A 7 -1.32 -21.07 -6.13
C ILE A 7 0.12 -20.54 -6.24
N ILE A 8 0.88 -21.00 -7.23
CA ILE A 8 2.27 -20.55 -7.43
C ILE A 8 2.30 -19.02 -7.63
N SER A 9 1.41 -18.47 -8.47
CA SER A 9 1.34 -17.01 -8.65
C SER A 9 0.98 -16.27 -7.36
N GLN A 10 0.07 -16.83 -6.54
CA GLN A 10 -0.34 -16.21 -5.29
C GLN A 10 0.79 -16.20 -4.27
N VAL A 11 1.58 -17.28 -4.18
CA VAL A 11 2.73 -17.38 -3.26
C VAL A 11 3.82 -16.38 -3.65
N ILE A 12 4.13 -16.28 -4.94
CA ILE A 12 5.10 -15.29 -5.44
C ILE A 12 4.62 -13.87 -5.13
N PHE A 13 3.36 -13.58 -5.40
CA PHE A 13 2.76 -12.27 -5.13
C PHE A 13 2.78 -11.92 -3.62
N ALA A 14 2.45 -12.89 -2.76
CA ALA A 14 2.53 -12.73 -1.31
C ALA A 14 3.96 -12.46 -0.84
N GLY A 15 4.95 -13.15 -1.42
CA GLY A 15 6.37 -12.91 -1.15
C GLY A 15 6.80 -11.47 -1.45
N VAL A 16 6.38 -10.94 -2.61
CA VAL A 16 6.66 -9.54 -2.98
C VAL A 16 5.96 -8.56 -2.04
N ILE A 17 4.69 -8.81 -1.68
CA ILE A 17 3.93 -7.97 -0.73
C ILE A 17 4.59 -7.95 0.66
N SER A 18 5.20 -9.07 1.08
CA SER A 18 5.83 -9.20 2.39
C SER A 18 6.98 -8.20 2.60
N ILE A 19 7.70 -7.84 1.52
CA ILE A 19 8.78 -6.86 1.56
C ILE A 19 8.26 -5.49 1.99
N TYR A 20 7.04 -5.13 1.57
CA TYR A 20 6.38 -3.89 1.96
C TYR A 20 5.71 -4.02 3.34
N MET A 21 5.03 -5.13 3.63
CA MET A 21 4.28 -5.28 4.88
C MET A 21 5.16 -5.38 6.13
N GLY A 22 6.38 -5.91 6.00
CA GLY A 22 7.35 -6.03 7.10
C GLY A 22 7.74 -4.70 7.76
N PRO A 23 8.18 -3.67 7.01
CA PRO A 23 8.62 -2.39 7.58
C PRO A 23 7.49 -1.44 8.03
N ILE A 24 6.26 -1.62 7.53
CA ILE A 24 5.11 -0.74 7.87
C ILE A 24 4.96 -0.49 9.38
N PRO A 25 4.89 -1.52 10.26
CA PRO A 25 4.73 -1.29 11.69
C PRO A 25 5.82 -0.38 12.23
N THR A 26 7.10 -0.63 11.91
CA THR A 26 8.26 0.17 12.34
C THR A 26 8.08 1.65 11.96
N VAL A 27 7.74 1.92 10.70
CA VAL A 27 7.53 3.29 10.20
C VAL A 27 6.36 3.98 10.93
N LEU A 28 5.27 3.26 11.18
CA LEU A 28 4.13 3.80 11.93
C LEU A 28 4.49 4.14 13.39
N VAL A 29 5.41 3.39 14.00
CA VAL A 29 5.90 3.66 15.37
C VAL A 29 6.72 4.96 15.42
N GLU A 30 7.44 5.27 14.34
CA GLU A 30 8.28 6.47 14.20
C GLU A 30 7.50 7.73 13.83
N ILE A 31 6.42 7.60 13.04
CA ILE A 31 5.58 8.75 12.61
C ILE A 31 4.81 9.36 13.79
N PHE A 32 4.28 8.52 14.67
CA PHE A 32 3.32 8.96 15.69
C PHE A 32 3.92 8.95 17.09
N PRO A 33 3.68 10.02 17.90
CA PRO A 33 4.06 10.03 19.30
C PRO A 33 3.40 8.88 20.07
N THR A 34 4.11 8.33 21.05
CA THR A 34 3.68 7.15 21.82
C THR A 34 2.28 7.31 22.43
N SER A 35 1.91 8.52 22.86
CA SER A 35 0.60 8.81 23.47
C SER A 35 -0.59 8.66 22.53
N ILE A 36 -0.40 8.85 21.21
CA ILE A 36 -1.49 8.83 20.22
C ILE A 36 -1.25 7.81 19.10
N ARG A 37 -0.21 6.98 19.19
CA ARG A 37 0.22 6.07 18.11
C ARG A 37 -0.89 5.18 17.59
N PHE A 38 -1.58 4.45 18.47
CA PHE A 38 -2.66 3.55 18.05
C PHE A 38 -3.82 4.31 17.41
N THR A 39 -4.20 5.48 17.96
CA THR A 39 -5.27 6.31 17.42
C THR A 39 -4.88 6.94 16.08
N GLY A 40 -3.64 7.43 15.93
CA GLY A 40 -3.14 8.02 14.68
C GLY A 40 -3.05 6.99 13.56
N VAL A 41 -2.56 5.79 13.86
CA VAL A 41 -2.55 4.66 12.91
C VAL A 41 -3.97 4.25 12.53
N ALA A 42 -4.87 4.06 13.51
CA ALA A 42 -6.24 3.68 13.24
C ALA A 42 -6.99 4.75 12.43
N LEU A 43 -6.83 6.04 12.76
CA LEU A 43 -7.48 7.15 12.07
C LEU A 43 -7.00 7.25 10.63
N SER A 44 -5.68 7.22 10.40
CA SER A 44 -5.11 7.28 9.05
C SER A 44 -5.54 6.10 8.20
N TYR A 45 -5.54 4.88 8.76
CA TYR A 45 -6.01 3.68 8.07
C TYR A 45 -7.50 3.76 7.71
N ASN A 46 -8.35 4.10 8.67
CA ASN A 46 -9.80 4.18 8.44
C ASN A 46 -10.17 5.32 7.48
N LEU A 47 -9.49 6.46 7.56
CA LEU A 47 -9.72 7.57 6.63
C LEU A 47 -9.31 7.19 5.20
N ALA A 48 -8.14 6.55 5.05
CA ALA A 48 -7.72 6.03 3.75
C ALA A 48 -8.70 4.97 3.23
N ALA A 49 -9.17 4.05 4.07
CA ALA A 49 -10.16 3.05 3.69
C ALA A 49 -11.51 3.68 3.31
N ALA A 50 -11.95 4.73 4.00
CA ALA A 50 -13.20 5.44 3.70
C ALA A 50 -13.14 6.15 2.33
N ILE A 51 -12.01 6.77 2.00
CA ILE A 51 -11.83 7.51 0.74
C ILE A 51 -11.53 6.56 -0.43
N PHE A 52 -10.66 5.56 -0.19
CA PHE A 52 -10.10 4.71 -1.25
C PHE A 52 -10.74 3.33 -1.36
N GLY A 53 -11.52 2.89 -0.37
CA GLY A 53 -12.08 1.54 -0.32
C GLY A 53 -13.02 1.23 -1.47
N GLY A 54 -13.84 2.20 -1.90
CA GLY A 54 -14.74 2.05 -3.05
C GLY A 54 -14.20 2.65 -4.36
N THR A 55 -13.32 3.65 -4.28
CA THR A 55 -12.87 4.37 -5.47
C THR A 55 -11.86 3.56 -6.28
N ALA A 56 -11.00 2.77 -5.65
CA ALA A 56 -10.06 1.88 -6.35
C ALA A 56 -10.77 0.83 -7.24
N PRO A 57 -11.73 0.02 -6.76
CA PRO A 57 -12.46 -0.92 -7.61
C PRO A 57 -13.36 -0.22 -8.65
N MET A 58 -13.90 0.97 -8.33
CA MET A 58 -14.65 1.76 -9.30
C MET A 58 -13.76 2.23 -10.46
N LEU A 59 -12.57 2.75 -10.16
CA LEU A 59 -11.59 3.16 -11.18
C LEU A 59 -11.10 1.99 -12.02
N ALA A 60 -10.83 0.84 -11.38
CA ALA A 60 -10.50 -0.40 -12.07
C ALA A 60 -11.55 -0.79 -13.12
N MET A 61 -12.82 -0.75 -12.73
CA MET A 61 -13.95 -1.07 -13.61
C MET A 61 -14.05 -0.07 -14.76
N ILE A 62 -13.98 1.23 -14.48
CA ILE A 62 -14.07 2.29 -15.50
C ILE A 62 -12.90 2.19 -16.48
N LEU A 63 -11.67 2.02 -15.99
CA LEU A 63 -10.47 1.90 -16.80
C LEU A 63 -10.59 0.72 -17.77
N THR A 64 -10.99 -0.45 -17.27
CA THR A 64 -11.18 -1.65 -18.10
C THR A 64 -12.30 -1.44 -19.12
N LYS A 65 -13.41 -0.80 -18.73
CA LYS A 65 -14.55 -0.53 -19.61
C LYS A 65 -14.24 0.46 -20.73
N VAL A 66 -13.45 1.50 -20.45
CA VAL A 66 -13.13 2.56 -21.42
C VAL A 66 -12.00 2.14 -22.35
N THR A 67 -10.98 1.44 -21.85
CA THR A 67 -9.84 1.00 -22.66
C THR A 67 -10.11 -0.29 -23.43
N GLY A 68 -11.03 -1.14 -22.94
CA GLY A 68 -11.23 -2.49 -23.45
C GLY A 68 -10.08 -3.45 -23.12
N ASP A 69 -9.08 -3.00 -22.34
CA ASP A 69 -7.92 -3.77 -21.96
C ASP A 69 -8.05 -4.27 -20.51
N ASN A 70 -7.98 -5.60 -20.33
CA ASN A 70 -8.00 -6.23 -19.00
C ASN A 70 -6.76 -5.89 -18.17
N TYR A 71 -5.67 -5.43 -18.80
CA TYR A 71 -4.44 -5.00 -18.10
C TYR A 71 -4.47 -3.54 -17.68
N ALA A 72 -5.53 -2.77 -17.99
CA ALA A 72 -5.63 -1.35 -17.64
C ALA A 72 -5.45 -1.09 -16.14
N ILE A 73 -5.96 -1.99 -15.29
CA ILE A 73 -5.79 -1.90 -13.84
C ILE A 73 -4.33 -2.11 -13.41
N ALA A 74 -3.57 -2.96 -14.12
CA ALA A 74 -2.17 -3.21 -13.80
C ALA A 74 -1.33 -1.95 -14.04
N TYR A 75 -1.57 -1.24 -15.14
CA TYR A 75 -0.89 0.05 -15.42
C TYR A 75 -1.22 1.11 -14.37
N TYR A 76 -2.48 1.17 -13.93
CA TYR A 76 -2.90 2.07 -12.86
C TYR A 76 -2.17 1.77 -11.54
N LEU A 77 -2.08 0.49 -11.14
CA LEU A 77 -1.37 0.08 -9.93
C LEU A 77 0.14 0.36 -10.02
N ILE A 78 0.75 0.17 -11.19
CA ILE A 78 2.17 0.52 -11.43
C ILE A 78 2.37 2.03 -11.25
N ALA A 79 1.49 2.86 -11.82
CA ALA A 79 1.57 4.30 -11.67
C ALA A 79 1.46 4.74 -10.19
N LEU A 80 0.54 4.14 -9.43
CA LEU A 80 0.42 4.39 -7.98
C LEU A 80 1.64 3.93 -7.20
N ALA A 81 2.22 2.77 -7.54
CA ALA A 81 3.43 2.27 -6.89
C ALA A 81 4.63 3.19 -7.13
N LEU A 82 4.78 3.72 -8.35
CA LEU A 82 5.81 4.72 -8.66
C LEU A 82 5.59 6.02 -7.90
N LEU A 83 4.34 6.51 -7.85
CA LEU A 83 3.99 7.71 -7.09
C LEU A 83 4.32 7.52 -5.60
N SER A 84 3.95 6.39 -5.01
CA SER A 84 4.28 6.03 -3.63
C SER A 84 5.79 5.99 -3.41
N SER A 85 6.54 5.37 -4.32
CA SER A 85 8.01 5.30 -4.24
C SER A 85 8.66 6.69 -4.29
N ILE A 86 8.14 7.60 -5.11
CA ILE A 86 8.59 8.99 -5.16
C ILE A 86 8.33 9.69 -3.82
N ILE A 87 7.13 9.51 -3.24
CA ILE A 87 6.78 10.08 -1.94
C ILE A 87 7.69 9.55 -0.83
N LEU A 88 7.97 8.24 -0.80
CA LEU A 88 8.90 7.63 0.16
C LEU A 88 10.30 8.26 0.08
N LYS A 89 10.77 8.67 -1.11
CA LYS A 89 12.07 9.32 -1.25
C LYS A 89 12.19 10.65 -0.50
N PHE A 90 11.06 11.33 -0.27
CA PHE A 90 11.00 12.55 0.53
C PHE A 90 10.79 12.26 2.03
N TYR A 91 10.50 11.01 2.38
CA TYR A 91 10.34 10.60 3.76
C TYR A 91 11.71 10.58 4.45
N LYS A 92 11.88 11.45 5.45
CA LYS A 92 13.17 11.61 6.14
C LYS A 92 13.27 10.55 7.23
N GLU A 93 14.10 9.55 6.99
CA GLU A 93 14.29 8.43 7.90
C GLU A 93 14.78 8.89 9.28
N THR A 94 14.05 8.49 10.33
CA THR A 94 14.27 8.95 11.71
C THR A 94 14.91 7.86 12.60
N TYR A 95 15.40 6.79 11.98
CA TYR A 95 16.06 5.62 12.61
C TYR A 95 17.16 5.96 13.66
N LYS A 96 17.81 7.14 13.58
CA LYS A 96 18.87 7.56 14.52
C LYS A 96 18.45 8.53 15.63
N LYS A 97 17.17 8.94 15.70
CA LYS A 97 16.70 9.79 16.82
C LYS A 97 16.10 8.92 17.92
N ASN A 98 16.62 9.07 19.14
CA ASN A 98 16.05 8.46 20.33
C ASN A 98 14.57 8.82 20.46
N LEU A 99 13.69 7.83 20.39
CA LEU A 99 12.24 7.98 20.53
C LEU A 99 11.80 8.12 22.01
N VAL A 100 12.75 8.35 22.93
CA VAL A 100 12.59 8.20 24.38
C VAL A 100 12.93 9.47 25.19
N ASN A 101 13.10 10.63 24.54
CA ASN A 101 13.29 11.91 25.23
C ASN A 101 12.10 12.84 25.00
#